data_AF-A0A1J8P279-F1
#
_entry.id   AF-A0A1J8P279-F1
#
_cell.length_a   1.000
_cell.length_b   1.000
_cell.length_c   1.000
_cell.angle_alpha   90.00
_cell.angle_beta   90.00
_cell.angle_gamma   90.00
#
_symmetry.space_group_name_H-M   'P 1'
#
loop_
_entity.id
_entity.type
_entity.pdbx_description
1 polymer ?
#
loop_
_entity_poly.entity_id
_entity_poly.type
_entity_poly.pdbx_seq_one_letter_code
_entity_poly.pdbx_strand_id
1 'polypeptide(L)'
;KINIPEAFILYTPNTPFPQVELALEEPNGLIAIGGDLSPNRLISAYQQGIFPWYSENDPVLWYCPNPRMVITPETLHISKSLRKTLRTNQFTLKTNSNFERVIHHCKSIKRKGQDST
;
A
#
# COMPACT_ATOMS: atom_id res chain seq x y z
N LYS A 1 -19.04 -12.56 -11.82
CA LYS A 1 -18.93 -11.07 -11.87
C LYS A 1 -18.89 -10.59 -10.43
N ILE A 2 -17.85 -9.85 -10.04
CA ILE A 2 -17.77 -9.27 -8.69
C ILE A 2 -18.91 -8.25 -8.57
N ASN A 3 -19.71 -8.35 -7.51
CA ASN A 3 -20.74 -7.36 -7.22
C ASN A 3 -20.13 -6.28 -6.32
N ILE A 4 -19.91 -5.09 -6.87
CA ILE A 4 -19.37 -3.96 -6.12
C ILE A 4 -20.55 -3.18 -5.50
N PRO A 5 -20.62 -3.04 -4.17
CA PRO A 5 -21.65 -2.22 -3.54
C PRO A 5 -21.58 -0.77 -4.02
N GLU A 6 -22.73 -0.13 -4.26
CA GLU A 6 -22.78 1.29 -4.63
C GLU A 6 -22.11 2.18 -3.57
N ALA A 7 -22.19 1.79 -2.30
CA ALA A 7 -21.53 2.45 -1.17
C ALA A 7 -20.00 2.53 -1.31
N PHE A 8 -19.37 1.75 -2.19
CA PHE A 8 -17.93 1.77 -2.42
C PHE A 8 -17.49 2.90 -3.36
N ILE A 9 -18.43 3.53 -4.06
CA ILE A 9 -18.10 4.57 -5.04
C ILE A 9 -17.90 5.91 -4.33
N LEU A 10 -16.70 6.48 -4.42
CA LEU A 10 -16.35 7.76 -3.80
C LEU A 10 -16.60 8.91 -4.78
N TYR A 11 -17.81 9.44 -4.81
CA TYR A 11 -18.24 10.46 -5.77
C TYR A 11 -17.58 11.84 -5.59
N THR A 12 -17.20 12.21 -4.37
CA THR A 12 -16.62 13.53 -4.06
C THR A 12 -15.40 13.41 -3.15
N PRO A 13 -14.52 14.42 -3.10
CA PRO A 13 -13.37 14.45 -2.18
C PRO A 13 -13.73 14.31 -0.69
N ASN A 14 -14.96 14.64 -0.30
CA ASN A 14 -15.44 14.56 1.08
C ASN A 14 -16.29 13.31 1.37
N THR A 15 -16.53 12.45 0.38
CA THR A 15 -17.24 11.18 0.60
C THR A 15 -16.41 10.32 1.58
N PRO A 16 -16.97 9.92 2.73
CA PRO A 16 -16.26 9.10 3.71
C PRO A 16 -16.01 7.68 3.17
N PHE A 17 -14.99 7.00 3.71
CA PHE A 17 -14.81 5.58 3.45
C PHE A 17 -15.94 4.77 4.11
N PRO A 18 -16.36 3.64 3.51
CA PRO A 18 -17.24 2.68 4.16
C PRO A 18 -16.61 2.10 5.44
N GLN A 19 -17.43 1.50 6.30
CA GLN A 19 -16.93 0.75 7.46
C GLN A 19 -16.03 -0.40 7.00
N VAL A 20 -14.85 -0.54 7.61
CA VAL A 20 -13.80 -1.48 7.14
C VAL A 20 -14.24 -2.95 7.18
N GLU A 21 -15.20 -3.29 8.03
CA GLU A 21 -15.81 -4.62 8.12
C GLU A 21 -16.58 -5.02 6.86
N LEU A 22 -16.92 -4.05 6.01
CA LEU A 22 -17.63 -4.28 4.75
C LEU A 22 -16.68 -4.63 3.59
N ALA A 23 -15.36 -4.62 3.80
CA ALA A 23 -14.38 -4.92 2.75
C ALA A 23 -14.67 -6.30 2.13
N LEU A 24 -14.49 -6.42 0.82
CA LEU A 24 -14.73 -7.68 0.12
C LEU A 24 -13.72 -8.75 0.56
N GLU A 25 -14.19 -9.99 0.67
CA GLU A 25 -13.32 -11.15 0.81
C GLU A 25 -12.56 -11.43 -0.50
N GLU A 26 -13.22 -11.21 -1.65
CA GLU A 26 -12.64 -11.39 -2.98
C GLU A 26 -13.06 -10.26 -3.94
N PRO A 27 -12.12 -9.44 -4.46
CA PRO A 27 -10.69 -9.43 -4.14
C PRO A 27 -10.44 -8.94 -2.71
N ASN A 28 -9.56 -9.64 -1.99
CA ASN A 28 -9.34 -9.43 -0.56
C ASN A 28 -9.04 -7.96 -0.21
N GLY A 29 -9.96 -7.37 0.54
CA GLY A 29 -9.82 -6.05 1.13
C GLY A 29 -10.38 -4.91 0.30
N LEU A 30 -10.85 -5.13 -0.93
CA LEU A 30 -11.41 -4.02 -1.72
C LEU A 30 -12.58 -3.37 -0.95
N ILE A 31 -12.48 -2.06 -0.70
CA ILE A 31 -13.43 -1.33 0.16
C ILE A 31 -13.96 -0.05 -0.52
N ALA A 32 -13.24 0.54 -1.48
CA ALA A 32 -13.73 1.70 -2.20
C ALA A 32 -13.08 1.88 -3.58
N ILE A 33 -13.75 2.61 -4.45
CA ILE A 33 -13.35 2.93 -5.84
C ILE A 33 -13.54 4.43 -6.09
N GLY A 34 -12.53 5.06 -6.70
CA GLY A 34 -12.56 6.45 -7.12
C GLY A 34 -12.07 7.43 -6.04
N GLY A 35 -12.57 8.66 -6.12
CA GLY A 35 -12.05 9.77 -5.33
C GLY A 35 -10.75 10.34 -5.87
N ASP A 36 -9.87 10.77 -4.95
CA ASP A 36 -8.60 11.42 -5.26
C ASP A 36 -7.47 10.95 -4.33
N LEU A 37 -6.24 11.39 -4.61
CA LEU A 37 -5.07 11.16 -3.76
C LEU A 37 -4.65 12.43 -3.00
N SER A 38 -5.63 13.27 -2.61
CA SER A 38 -5.33 14.46 -1.80
C SER A 38 -4.73 14.05 -0.44
N PRO A 39 -3.83 14.88 0.14
CA PRO A 39 -3.20 14.56 1.42
C PRO A 39 -4.20 14.25 2.54
N ASN A 40 -5.30 15.02 2.63
CA ASN A 40 -6.32 14.82 3.66
C ASN A 40 -7.00 13.44 3.54
N ARG A 41 -7.30 13.01 2.31
CA ARG A 41 -7.90 11.70 2.04
C ARG A 41 -6.94 10.56 2.33
N LEU A 42 -5.67 10.69 1.91
CA LEU A 42 -4.63 9.70 2.22
C LEU A 42 -4.45 9.54 3.73
N ILE A 43 -4.34 10.64 4.48
CA ILE A 43 -4.23 10.60 5.94
C ILE A 43 -5.44 9.90 6.57
N SER A 44 -6.66 10.27 6.14
CA SER A 44 -7.90 9.62 6.60
C SER A 44 -7.94 8.12 6.30
N ALA A 45 -7.50 7.70 5.10
CA ALA A 45 -7.42 6.30 4.71
C ALA A 45 -6.45 5.52 5.62
N TYR A 46 -5.21 6.01 5.76
CA TYR A 46 -4.18 5.34 6.56
C TYR A 46 -4.55 5.24 8.04
N GLN A 47 -5.25 6.24 8.60
CA GLN A 47 -5.77 6.20 9.97
C GLN A 47 -6.78 5.07 10.20
N GLN A 48 -7.49 4.66 9.14
CA GLN A 48 -8.46 3.56 9.15
C GLN A 48 -7.86 2.22 8.70
N GLY A 49 -6.56 2.17 8.40
CA GLY A 49 -5.91 0.96 7.86
C GLY A 49 -6.13 0.73 6.36
N ILE A 50 -6.70 1.71 5.66
CA ILE A 50 -7.00 1.66 4.23
C ILE A 50 -5.81 2.22 3.43
N PHE A 51 -5.45 1.61 2.30
CA PHE A 51 -4.42 2.11 1.40
C PHE A 51 -4.84 2.06 -0.08
N PRO A 52 -4.37 2.99 -0.91
CA PRO A 52 -4.63 2.96 -2.35
C PRO A 52 -3.67 1.98 -3.03
N TRP A 53 -4.18 1.16 -3.94
CA TRP A 53 -3.36 0.27 -4.77
C TRP A 53 -4.09 -0.06 -6.08
N TYR A 54 -3.57 0.42 -7.21
CA TYR A 54 -4.25 0.37 -8.50
C TYR A 54 -3.23 0.46 -9.64
N SER A 55 -3.59 -0.02 -10.84
CA SER A 55 -2.76 0.08 -12.04
C SER A 55 -2.99 1.42 -12.78
N GLU A 56 -2.08 1.81 -13.68
CA GLU A 56 -2.07 3.14 -14.32
C GLU A 56 -3.40 3.54 -15.00
N ASN A 57 -4.17 2.57 -15.50
CA ASN A 57 -5.44 2.80 -16.19
C ASN A 57 -6.68 2.49 -15.35
N ASP A 58 -6.49 2.06 -14.10
CA ASP A 58 -7.59 1.80 -13.18
C ASP A 58 -8.02 3.09 -12.47
N PRO A 59 -9.29 3.21 -12.05
CA PRO A 59 -9.64 4.20 -11.04
C PRO A 59 -8.85 3.92 -9.76
N VAL A 60 -8.75 4.92 -8.87
CA VAL A 60 -8.13 4.69 -7.55
C VAL A 60 -8.91 3.60 -6.81
N LEU A 61 -8.25 2.48 -6.52
CA LEU A 61 -8.82 1.40 -5.72
C LEU A 61 -8.23 1.45 -4.31
N TRP A 62 -9.10 1.26 -3.32
CA TRP A 62 -8.74 1.32 -1.91
C TRP A 62 -8.94 -0.04 -1.25
N TYR A 63 -7.95 -0.45 -0.44
CA TYR A 63 -7.89 -1.78 0.15
C TYR A 63 -7.71 -1.75 1.68
N CYS A 64 -8.43 -2.62 2.37
CA CYS A 64 -8.30 -2.99 3.78
C CYS A 64 -8.38 -4.52 3.94
N PRO A 65 -7.32 -5.26 3.56
CA PRO A 65 -7.33 -6.72 3.52
C PRO A 65 -7.42 -7.35 4.91
N ASN A 66 -8.10 -8.49 4.97
CA ASN A 66 -8.23 -9.34 6.14
C ASN A 66 -7.89 -10.80 5.76
N PRO A 67 -6.86 -11.44 6.35
CA PRO A 67 -5.95 -10.90 7.35
C PRO A 67 -4.98 -9.85 6.80
N ARG A 68 -4.54 -8.93 7.67
CA ARG A 68 -3.54 -7.90 7.32
C ARG A 68 -2.12 -8.43 7.54
N MET A 69 -1.26 -8.29 6.54
CA MET A 69 0.17 -8.56 6.70
C MET A 69 0.82 -7.49 7.59
N VAL A 70 1.48 -7.93 8.66
CA VAL A 70 2.29 -7.09 9.56
C VAL A 70 3.65 -7.75 9.82
N ILE A 71 4.69 -6.93 10.01
CA ILE A 71 6.01 -7.36 10.47
C ILE A 71 6.38 -6.47 11.66
N THR A 72 6.64 -7.07 12.81
CA THR A 72 7.19 -6.33 13.97
C THR A 72 8.71 -6.47 14.01
N PRO A 73 9.43 -5.53 14.63
CA PRO A 73 10.89 -5.60 14.74
C PRO A 73 11.40 -6.92 15.34
N GLU A 74 10.67 -7.48 16.30
CA GLU A 74 11.00 -8.73 17.01
C GLU A 74 10.85 -9.95 16.10
N THR A 75 9.92 -9.90 15.15
CA THR A 75 9.66 -10.99 14.19
C THR A 75 10.54 -10.94 12.94
N LEU A 76 11.35 -9.89 12.77
CA LEU A 76 12.17 -9.72 11.58
C LEU A 76 13.22 -10.82 11.46
N HIS A 77 13.05 -11.70 10.47
CA HIS A 77 14.02 -12.74 10.18
C HIS A 77 15.26 -12.18 9.44
N ILE A 78 16.40 -12.15 10.13
CA ILE A 78 17.69 -11.79 9.52
C ILE A 78 18.45 -13.07 9.14
N SER A 79 18.49 -13.36 7.83
CA SER A 79 19.20 -14.51 7.29
C SER A 79 20.71 -14.46 7.58
N LYS A 80 21.37 -15.62 7.55
CA LYS A 80 22.83 -15.72 7.77
C LYS A 80 23.62 -14.87 6.76
N SER A 81 23.19 -14.84 5.50
CA SER A 81 23.82 -14.03 4.44
C SER A 81 23.63 -12.54 4.67
N LEU A 82 22.43 -12.09 5.03
CA LEU A 82 22.17 -10.69 5.36
C LEU A 82 23.00 -10.24 6.56
N ARG A 83 23.08 -11.08 7.62
CA ARG A 83 23.92 -10.78 8.80
C ARG A 83 25.40 -10.62 8.43
N LYS A 84 25.93 -11.46 7.52
CA LYS A 84 27.30 -11.33 7.02
C LYS A 84 27.48 -10.00 6.28
N THR A 85 26.55 -9.64 5.41
CA THR A 85 26.57 -8.37 4.67
C THR A 85 26.55 -7.17 5.61
N LEU A 86 25.65 -7.15 6.59
CA LEU A 86 25.55 -6.03 7.55
C LEU A 86 26.86 -5.81 8.32
N ARG A 87 27.56 -6.89 8.71
CA ARG A 87 28.86 -6.80 9.41
C ARG A 87 29.98 -6.16 8.58
N THR A 88 29.87 -6.13 7.26
CA THR A 88 30.89 -5.52 6.40
C THR A 88 30.89 -3.98 6.44
N ASN A 89 29.86 -3.36 7.04
CA ASN A 89 29.70 -1.90 7.13
C ASN A 89 29.80 -1.19 5.76
N GLN A 90 29.46 -1.87 4.67
CA GLN A 90 29.53 -1.31 3.31
C GLN A 90 28.41 -0.30 3.01
N PHE A 91 27.39 -0.21 3.86
CA PHE A 91 26.24 0.67 3.66
C PHE A 91 26.17 1.72 4.76
N THR A 92 25.82 2.95 4.37
CA THR A 92 25.42 4.01 5.30
C THR A 92 23.91 4.13 5.28
N LEU A 93 23.26 3.94 6.44
CA LEU A 93 21.82 4.15 6.60
C LEU A 93 21.54 5.64 6.84
N LYS A 94 20.60 6.20 6.10
CA LYS A 94 20.10 7.57 6.27
C LYS A 94 18.58 7.55 6.29
N THR A 95 17.98 8.45 7.06
CA THR A 95 16.53 8.66 7.11
C THR A 95 16.18 9.98 6.43
N ASN A 96 15.10 10.01 5.64
CA ASN A 96 14.56 11.21 4.96
C ASN A 96 15.57 12.08 4.19
N SER A 97 16.73 11.53 3.81
CA SER A 97 17.80 12.31 3.16
C SER A 97 17.53 12.66 1.70
N ASN A 98 16.69 11.87 1.00
CA ASN A 98 16.25 12.14 -0.37
C ASN A 98 15.00 11.28 -0.71
N PHE A 99 13.82 11.74 -0.28
CA PHE A 99 12.56 11.01 -0.48
C PHE A 99 12.22 10.83 -1.97
N GLU A 100 12.32 11.90 -2.76
CA GLU A 100 12.01 11.93 -4.19
C GLU A 100 12.79 10.86 -4.96
N ARG A 101 14.11 10.79 -4.74
CA ARG A 101 14.94 9.78 -5.41
C ARG A 101 14.56 8.35 -4.99
N VAL A 102 14.24 8.13 -3.71
CA VAL A 102 13.83 6.81 -3.22
C VAL A 102 12.53 6.37 -3.88
N ILE A 103 11.50 7.23 -3.89
CA ILE A 103 10.19 6.88 -4.46
C ILE A 103 10.27 6.67 -5.98
N HIS A 104 11.07 7.46 -6.71
CA HIS A 104 11.30 7.24 -8.14
C HIS A 104 12.02 5.92 -8.44
N HIS A 105 13.03 5.56 -7.65
CA HIS A 105 13.68 4.25 -7.79
C HIS A 105 12.74 3.09 -7.46
N CYS A 106 11.86 3.25 -6.46
CA CYS A 106 10.81 2.27 -6.17
C CYS A 106 9.84 2.07 -7.35
N LYS A 107 9.56 3.12 -8.13
CA LYS A 107 8.74 3.04 -9.36
C LYS A 107 9.49 2.35 -10.50
N SER A 108 10.77 2.68 -10.72
CA SER A 108 11.50 2.26 -11.93
C SER A 108 12.21 0.91 -11.83
N ILE A 109 12.36 0.35 -10.63
CA ILE A 109 13.14 -0.89 -10.44
C ILE A 109 12.39 -2.10 -11.02
N LYS A 110 13.07 -2.88 -11.87
CA LYS A 110 12.53 -4.14 -12.38
C LYS A 110 12.53 -5.19 -11.27
N ARG A 111 11.37 -5.76 -10.96
CA ARG A 111 11.21 -6.83 -9.97
C ARG A 111 10.96 -8.15 -10.71
N LYS A 112 11.73 -9.19 -10.37
CA LYS A 112 11.56 -10.52 -10.99
C LYS A 112 10.20 -11.09 -10.60
N GLY A 113 9.40 -11.52 -11.58
CA GLY A 113 8.08 -12.11 -11.33
C GLY A 113 6.95 -11.10 -11.09
N GLN A 114 7.17 -9.82 -11.37
CA GLN A 114 6.08 -8.83 -11.50
C GLN A 114 6.05 -8.34 -12.95
N ASP A 115 4.99 -8.71 -13.67
CA ASP A 115 4.86 -8.38 -15.09
C ASP A 115 4.45 -6.92 -15.33
N SER A 116 3.88 -6.25 -14.33
CA SER A 116 3.78 -4.78 -14.15
C SER A 116 2.98 -4.48 -12.87
N THR A 117 3.00 -3.22 -12.39
CA THR A 117 2.03 -2.68 -11.43
C THR A 117 1.04 -1.84 -12.21
#